data_AF-A0A838NL84-F1
#
_entry.id   AF-A0A838NL84-F1
#
_cell.length_a   1.000
_cell.length_b   1.000
_cell.length_c   1.000
_cell.angle_alpha   90.00
_cell.angle_beta   90.00
_cell.angle_gamma   90.00
#
_symmetry.space_group_name_H-M   'P 1'
#
loop_
_entity.id
_entity.type
_entity.pdbx_description
1 polymer ?
#
loop_
_entity_poly.entity_id
_entity_poly.type
_entity_poly.pdbx_seq_one_letter_code
_entity_poly.pdbx_strand_id
1 'polypeptide(L)' 'MSDESVRVYYDADTDRSRLDGRTFGIVGYGSQGHAHALNLRDSGAKVIVGLRAGGKSAERAKAAGLDVRPVAA' A
#
# COMPACT_ATOMS: atom_id res chain seq x y z
N MET A 1 34.23 -9.30 -19.96
CA MET A 1 33.02 -9.48 -19.14
C MET A 1 32.78 -8.14 -18.47
N SER A 2 31.69 -7.46 -18.80
CA SER A 2 31.31 -6.23 -18.11
C SER A 2 31.08 -6.55 -16.64
N ASP A 3 31.94 -6.00 -15.78
CA ASP A 3 31.73 -5.95 -14.34
C ASP A 3 30.61 -4.94 -14.08
N GLU A 4 29.37 -5.39 -14.20
CA GLU A 4 28.21 -4.58 -13.81
C GLU A 4 27.72 -5.11 -12.47
N SER A 5 28.28 -4.52 -11.41
CA SER A 5 27.89 -4.84 -10.03
C SER A 5 26.41 -4.50 -9.82
N VAL A 6 25.62 -5.46 -9.31
CA VAL A 6 24.21 -5.25 -8.98
C VAL A 6 24.07 -4.14 -7.95
N ARG A 7 23.26 -3.13 -8.27
CA ARG A 7 22.93 -2.06 -7.33
C ARG A 7 21.85 -2.53 -6.35
N VAL A 8 22.20 -2.58 -5.07
CA VAL A 8 21.28 -2.88 -3.96
C VAL A 8 20.95 -1.58 -3.25
N TYR A 9 19.67 -1.39 -2.93
CA TYR A 9 19.17 -0.21 -2.22
C TYR A 9 18.76 -0.57 -0.80
N TYR A 10 19.04 0.33 0.13
CA TYR A 10 18.66 0.25 1.53
C TYR A 10 17.86 1.49 1.93
N ASP A 11 17.35 1.51 3.17
CA ASP A 11 16.56 2.64 3.67
C ASP A 11 17.28 3.99 3.54
N ALA A 12 18.60 4.02 3.71
CA ALA A 12 19.43 5.21 3.57
C ALA A 12 19.47 5.79 2.13
N ASP A 13 19.13 4.97 1.13
CA ASP A 13 19.02 5.39 -0.27
C ASP A 13 17.62 5.91 -0.62
N THR A 14 16.70 5.93 0.35
CA THR A 14 15.30 6.33 0.15
C THR A 14 14.95 7.64 0.87
N ASP A 15 13.93 8.33 0.37
CA ASP A 15 13.41 9.55 0.96
C ASP A 15 12.00 9.33 1.49
N ARG A 16 11.88 9.19 2.81
CA ARG A 16 10.60 8.96 3.50
C ARG A 16 9.64 10.14 3.40
N SER A 17 10.15 11.36 3.21
CA SER A 17 9.30 12.56 3.10
C SER A 17 8.37 12.51 1.89
N ARG A 18 8.65 11.62 0.93
CA ARG A 18 7.77 11.37 -0.22
C ARG A 18 6.39 10.81 0.16
N LEU A 19 6.23 10.28 1.38
CA LEU A 19 4.94 9.82 1.88
C LEU A 19 4.10 10.97 2.48
N ASP A 20 4.74 12.07 2.87
CA ASP A 20 4.12 13.12 3.68
C ASP A 20 3.03 13.86 2.91
N GLY A 21 1.87 14.02 3.56
CA GLY A 21 0.70 14.72 3.00
C GLY A 21 0.03 14.03 1.81
N ARG A 22 0.51 12.84 1.38
CA ARG A 22 -0.04 12.11 0.23
C ARG A 22 -1.05 11.07 0.66
N THR A 23 -2.04 10.85 -0.21
CA THR A 23 -3.00 9.75 -0.08
C THR A 23 -2.68 8.67 -1.11
N PHE A 24 -2.53 7.43 -0.66
CA PHE A 24 -2.23 6.27 -1.49
C PHE A 24 -3.47 5.40 -1.66
N GLY A 25 -3.88 5.20 -2.92
CA GLY A 25 -4.96 4.30 -3.28
C GLY A 25 -4.41 2.90 -3.58
N ILE A 26 -4.90 1.89 -2.86
CA ILE A 26 -4.58 0.48 -3.13
C ILE A 26 -5.83 -0.21 -3.67
N VAL A 27 -5.77 -0.68 -4.91
CA VAL A 27 -6.87 -1.40 -5.55
C VAL A 27 -6.68 -2.91 -5.33
N GLY A 28 -7.59 -3.51 -4.57
CA GLY A 28 -7.50 -4.93 -4.21
C GLY A 28 -6.89 -5.17 -2.83
N TYR A 29 -7.33 -6.25 -2.18
CA TYR A 29 -6.95 -6.62 -0.81
C TYR A 29 -6.80 -8.15 -0.68
N GLY A 30 -6.00 -8.70 -1.60
CA GLY A 30 -5.41 -10.04 -1.50
C GLY A 30 -4.11 -10.01 -0.68
N SER A 31 -3.20 -10.95 -0.90
CA SER A 31 -1.93 -11.04 -0.14
C SER A 31 -1.10 -9.74 -0.22
N GLN A 32 -0.80 -9.27 -1.44
CA GLN A 32 0.01 -8.06 -1.62
C GLN A 32 -0.74 -6.78 -1.24
N GLY A 33 -2.04 -6.67 -1.54
CA GLY A 33 -2.84 -5.50 -1.16
C GLY A 33 -2.95 -5.34 0.36
N HIS A 34 -3.09 -6.46 1.08
CA HIS A 34 -3.07 -6.49 2.54
C HIS A 34 -1.73 -6.02 3.11
N ALA A 35 -0.62 -6.63 2.67
CA ALA A 35 0.72 -6.28 3.14
C ALA A 35 1.07 -4.81 2.85
N HIS A 36 0.85 -4.34 1.61
CA HIS A 36 1.16 -2.95 1.25
C HIS A 36 0.30 -1.95 2.00
N ALA A 37 -1.00 -2.20 2.19
CA ALA A 37 -1.89 -1.26 2.87
C ALA A 37 -1.49 -1.03 4.32
N LEU A 38 -1.20 -2.13 5.04
CA LEU A 38 -0.82 -2.04 6.44
C LEU A 38 0.59 -1.45 6.59
N ASN A 39 1.56 -1.92 5.81
CA ASN A 39 2.94 -1.43 5.89
C ASN A 39 3.04 0.07 5.54
N LEU A 40 2.30 0.54 4.52
CA LEU A 40 2.29 1.97 4.17
C LEU A 40 1.62 2.81 5.25
N ARG A 41 0.48 2.34 5.79
CA ARG A 41 -0.21 3.02 6.91
C ARG A 41 0.71 3.14 8.11
N ASP A 42 1.33 2.04 8.50
CA ASP A 42 2.22 1.96 9.67
C ASP A 42 3.52 2.75 9.42
N SER A 43 3.90 2.98 8.15
CA SER A 43 5.00 3.89 7.77
C SER A 43 4.63 5.38 7.82
N GLY A 44 3.37 5.72 8.13
CA GLY A 44 2.87 7.09 8.27
C GLY A 44 2.06 7.61 7.08
N ALA A 45 1.84 6.80 6.03
CA ALA A 45 1.09 7.23 4.86
C ALA A 45 -0.43 7.15 5.07
N LYS A 46 -1.18 8.06 4.45
CA LYS A 46 -2.65 7.95 4.39
C LYS A 46 -3.03 6.95 3.30
N VAL A 47 -3.68 5.86 3.67
CA VAL A 47 -4.06 4.77 2.74
C VAL A 47 -5.57 4.66 2.59
N ILE A 48 -6.03 4.52 1.34
CA ILE A 48 -7.42 4.17 0.98
C ILE A 48 -7.38 2.87 0.18
N VAL A 49 -8.25 1.91 0.49
CA VAL A 49 -8.35 0.65 -0.23
C VAL A 49 -9.61 0.63 -1.10
N GLY A 50 -9.42 0.55 -2.42
CA GLY A 50 -10.48 0.40 -3.39
C GLY A 50 -10.90 -1.06 -3.55
N LEU A 51 -12.16 -1.39 -3.24
CA LEU A 51 -12.70 -2.75 -3.35
C LEU A 51 -14.14 -2.75 -3.89
N ARG A 52 -14.55 -3.86 -4.50
CA ARG A 52 -15.96 -4.09 -4.82
C ARG A 52 -16.79 -4.14 -3.53
N ALA A 53 -17.93 -3.44 -3.52
CA ALA A 53 -18.84 -3.44 -2.38
C ALA A 53 -19.35 -4.87 -2.06
N GLY A 54 -19.49 -5.17 -0.77
CA GLY A 54 -20.06 -6.43 -0.27
C GLY A 54 -19.15 -7.66 -0.37
N GLY A 55 -17.88 -7.52 -0.78
CA GLY A 55 -16.95 -8.65 -0.85
C GLY A 55 -16.27 -8.97 0.48
N LYS A 56 -15.89 -10.24 0.69
CA LYS A 56 -15.10 -10.71 1.86
C LYS A 56 -13.80 -9.91 2.07
N SER A 57 -13.16 -9.47 0.99
CA SER A 57 -11.96 -8.63 1.08
C SER A 57 -12.25 -7.25 1.67
N ALA A 58 -13.43 -6.67 1.40
CA ALA A 58 -13.83 -5.38 1.94
C ALA A 58 -14.12 -5.47 3.44
N GLU A 59 -14.75 -6.56 3.90
CA GLU A 59 -14.96 -6.81 5.33
C GLU A 59 -13.63 -6.96 6.07
N ARG A 60 -12.69 -7.74 5.53
CA ARG A 60 -11.35 -7.89 6.11
C ARG A 60 -10.58 -6.58 6.18
N ALA A 61 -10.61 -5.77 5.11
CA ALA A 61 -9.94 -4.47 5.10
C ALA A 61 -10.54 -3.49 6.12
N LYS A 62 -11.88 -3.45 6.25
CA LYS A 62 -12.57 -2.66 7.29
C LYS A 62 -12.23 -3.13 8.69
N ALA A 63 -12.21 -4.45 8.94
CA ALA A 63 -11.84 -5.03 10.22
C ALA A 63 -10.38 -4.71 10.60
N ALA A 64 -9.50 -4.53 9.61
CA ALA A 64 -8.12 -4.08 9.82
C ALA A 64 -7.99 -2.55 10.04
N GLY A 65 -9.10 -1.81 10.10
CA GLY A 65 -9.13 -0.37 10.35
C GLY A 65 -8.73 0.51 9.17
N LEU A 66 -8.85 0.01 7.93
CA LEU A 66 -8.52 0.76 6.72
C LEU A 66 -9.75 1.52 6.18
N ASP A 67 -9.51 2.69 5.57
CA ASP A 67 -10.56 3.39 4.80
C ASP A 67 -10.82 2.61 3.50
N VAL A 68 -12.01 2.02 3.38
CA VAL A 68 -12.41 1.22 2.23
C VAL A 68 -13.43 2.00 1.40
N ARG A 69 -13.12 2.19 0.11
CA ARG A 69 -13.98 2.86 -0.86
C ARG A 69 -14.38 1.89 -1.97
N PRO A 70 -15.59 2.03 -2.55
CA PRO A 70 -15.94 1.30 -3.76
C PRO A 70 -14.99 1.69 -4.89
N VAL A 71 -14.49 0.72 -5.66
CA VAL A 71 -13.93 1.01 -6.99
C VAL A 71 -15.06 1.51 -7.90
N ALA A 72 -14.78 2.52 -8.73
CA ALA A 72 -15.75 3.08 -9.66
C ALA A 72 -16.33 1.99 -10.58
N ALA A 73 -17.59 2.18 -10.99
CA ALA A 73 -18.22 1.38 -12.03
C ALA A 73 -17.65 1.74 -13.41
#